data_AF-A0A1F2RWH5-F1
#
_entry.id   AF-A0A1F2RWH5-F1
#
_cell.length_a   1.000
_cell.length_b   1.000
_cell.length_c   1.000
_cell.angle_alpha   90.00
_cell.angle_beta   90.00
_cell.angle_gamma   90.00
#
_symmetry.space_group_name_H-M   'P 1'
#
loop_
_entity.id
_entity.type
_entity.pdbx_description
1 polymer ?
#
loop_
_entity_poly.entity_id
_entity_poly.type
_entity_poly.pdbx_seq_one_letter_code
_entity_poly.pdbx_strand_id
1 'polypeptide(L)' 'MAVRNGIDGPNKVILDARAQYIWRVQRYQAGVFLEVYNLTNHVNYGAPTGNRTSSNFMVPIVADDPLTAQIGFRLTF' A
#
# COMPACT_ATOMS: atom_id res chain seq x y z
N MET A 1 2.86 11.38 14.91
CA MET A 1 4.11 10.94 14.26
C MET A 1 4.87 10.06 15.25
N ALA A 2 5.15 8.80 14.92
CA ALA A 2 5.90 7.91 15.81
C ALA A 2 7.39 8.03 15.52
N VAL A 3 8.12 8.70 16.40
CA VAL A 3 9.57 8.89 16.30
C VAL A 3 10.25 7.65 16.87
N ARG A 4 10.77 6.76 16.01
CA ARG A 4 11.61 5.64 16.43
C ARG A 4 13.06 6.11 16.46
N ASN A 5 13.69 6.13 17.63
CA ASN A 5 15.10 6.50 17.83
C ASN A 5 15.50 7.94 17.43
N GLY A 6 14.59 8.91 17.46
CA GLY A 6 14.91 10.33 17.21
C GLY A 6 15.14 10.72 15.75
N ILE A 7 14.82 9.84 14.80
CA ILE A 7 14.97 10.08 13.36
C ILE A 7 13.58 10.27 12.76
N ASP A 8 13.38 11.41 12.10
CA ASP A 8 12.16 11.65 11.33
C ASP A 8 12.14 10.70 10.12
N GLY A 9 11.11 9.86 10.08
CA GLY A 9 10.83 9.06 8.89
C GLY A 9 10.40 9.97 7.73
N PRO A 10 10.63 9.56 6.48
CA PRO A 10 10.18 10.32 5.31
C PRO A 10 8.66 10.55 5.35
N ASN A 11 8.23 11.74 4.94
CA ASN A 11 6.81 12.05 4.78
C ASN A 11 6.21 11.16 3.69
N LYS A 12 5.31 10.27 4.08
CA LYS A 12 4.69 9.28 3.22
C LYS A 12 3.20 9.59 3.07
N VAL A 13 2.75 9.72 1.82
CA VAL A 13 1.34 9.88 1.48
C VAL A 13 1.00 8.78 0.49
N ILE A 14 0.07 7.90 0.88
CA ILE A 14 -0.47 6.85 0.03
C ILE A 14 -1.96 7.13 -0.16
N LEU A 15 -2.41 7.09 -1.41
CA LEU A 15 -3.81 7.09 -1.77
C LEU A 15 -4.16 5.73 -2.37
N ASP A 16 -5.04 5.00 -1.71
CA ASP A 16 -5.56 3.72 -2.18
C ASP A 16 -7.05 3.87 -2.51
N ALA A 17 -7.53 3.16 -3.53
CA ALA A 17 -8.93 3.14 -3.90
C ALA A 17 -9.44 1.73 -4.12
N ARG A 18 -10.72 1.54 -3.78
CA ARG A 18 -11.45 0.31 -4.03
C ARG A 18 -12.82 0.61 -4.61
N ALA A 19 -13.12 -0.04 -5.72
CA ALA A 19 -14.46 -0.09 -6.29
C ALA A 19 -14.98 -1.53 -6.20
N GLN A 20 -16.26 -1.69 -5.82
CA GLN A 20 -16.91 -2.99 -5.79
C GLN A 20 -18.31 -2.86 -6.35
N TYR A 21 -18.70 -3.84 -7.16
CA TYR A 21 -20.05 -3.99 -7.64
C TYR A 21 -20.61 -5.35 -7.23
N ILE A 22 -21.82 -5.35 -6.67
CA ILE A 22 -22.43 -6.54 -6.07
C ILE A 22 -23.81 -6.75 -6.70
N TRP A 23 -24.01 -7.94 -7.25
CA TRP A 23 -25.29 -8.44 -7.71
C TRP A 23 -25.87 -9.40 -6.68
N ARG A 24 -27.13 -9.19 -6.30
CA ARG A 24 -27.88 -10.08 -5.41
C ARG A 24 -29.05 -10.68 -6.16
N VAL A 25 -29.10 -12.02 -6.23
CA VAL A 25 -30.19 -12.78 -6.86
C VAL A 25 -30.64 -13.86 -5.88
N GLN A 26 -31.77 -13.62 -5.22
CA GLN A 26 -32.33 -14.50 -4.19
C GLN A 26 -31.31 -14.84 -3.08
N ARG A 27 -30.89 -16.11 -2.98
CA ARG A 27 -29.89 -16.60 -2.01
C ARG A 27 -28.44 -16.39 -2.46
N TYR A 28 -28.23 -16.07 -3.73
CA TYR A 28 -26.91 -15.93 -4.31
C TYR A 28 -26.46 -14.48 -4.36
N GLN A 29 -25.19 -14.25 -4.05
CA GLN A 29 -24.54 -12.96 -4.23
C GLN A 29 -23.27 -13.15 -5.05
N ALA A 30 -23.16 -12.38 -6.14
CA ALA A 30 -21.94 -12.27 -6.92
C ALA A 30 -21.38 -10.86 -6.79
N GLY A 31 -20.07 -10.69 -6.81
CA GLY A 31 -19.46 -9.38 -6.82
C GLY A 31 -18.14 -9.36 -7.57
N VAL A 32 -17.85 -8.24 -8.21
CA VAL A 32 -16.55 -7.93 -8.82
C VAL A 32 -15.97 -6.74 -8.07
N PHE A 33 -14.67 -6.77 -7.83
CA PHE A 33 -13.97 -5.67 -7.17
C PHE A 33 -12.68 -5.32 -7.89
N LEU A 34 -12.33 -4.04 -7.84
CA LEU A 34 -11.07 -3.47 -8.30
C LEU A 34 -10.45 -2.74 -7.11
N GLU A 35 -9.23 -3.11 -6.78
CA GLU A 35 -8.40 -2.46 -5.77
C GLU A 35 -7.19 -1.85 -6.46
N VAL A 36 -6.93 -0.58 -6.24
CA VAL A 36 -5.77 0.13 -6.77
C VAL A 36 -5.01 0.73 -5.60
N TYR A 37 -3.74 0.36 -5.48
CA TYR A 37 -2.84 0.79 -4.43
C TYR A 37 -1.82 1.79 -4.99
N ASN A 38 -1.44 2.78 -4.18
CA ASN A 38 -0.54 3.87 -4.58
C ASN A 38 -1.01 4.57 -5.87
N LEU A 39 -2.25 5.06 -5.88
CA LEU A 39 -2.88 5.75 -7.03
C LEU A 39 -2.07 6.94 -7.56
N THR A 40 -1.33 7.61 -6.67
CA THR A 40 -0.47 8.74 -7.03
C THR A 40 0.84 8.29 -7.67
N ASN A 41 1.13 6.99 -7.70
CA ASN A 41 2.38 6.38 -8.12
C ASN A 41 3.61 7.09 -7.54
N HIS A 42 3.47 7.55 -6.29
CA HIS A 42 4.51 8.32 -5.63
C HIS A 42 5.53 7.34 -5.06
N VAL A 43 6.83 7.63 -5.25
CA VAL A 43 7.89 6.82 -4.66
C VAL A 43 7.92 7.11 -3.17
N ASN A 44 7.40 6.18 -2.40
CA ASN A 44 7.42 6.25 -0.96
C ASN A 44 8.61 5.44 -0.46
N TYR A 45 9.39 6.00 0.45
CA TYR A 45 10.54 5.32 1.02
C TYR A 45 10.21 4.81 2.42
N GLY A 46 10.73 3.62 2.74
CA GLY A 46 10.65 3.07 4.09
C GLY A 46 11.53 3.84 5.08
N ALA A 47 11.39 3.52 6.37
CA ALA A 47 12.31 4.03 7.38
C ALA A 47 13.75 3.58 7.03
N PRO A 48 14.74 4.49 7.09
CA PRO A 48 16.13 4.14 6.85
C PRO A 48 16.59 3.01 7.78
N THR A 49 17.29 2.03 7.23
CA THR A 49 17.81 0.88 7.97
C THR A 49 19.33 0.92 8.04
N GLY A 50 19.91 0.22 9.03
CA GLY A 50 21.36 0.10 9.19
C GLY A 50 21.89 0.66 10.51
N ASN A 51 23.06 0.18 10.91
CA ASN A 51 23.84 0.68 12.05
C ASN A 51 24.90 1.69 11.57
N ARG A 52 25.47 2.49 12.48
CA ARG A 52 26.42 3.58 12.17
C ARG A 52 27.69 3.14 11.41
N THR A 53 27.95 1.84 11.35
CA THR A 53 29.09 1.24 10.64
C THR A 53 28.77 0.86 9.19
N SER A 54 27.51 0.97 8.76
CA SER A 54 27.07 0.68 7.38
C SER A 54 27.19 1.91 6.50
N SER A 55 27.61 1.73 5.23
CA SER A 55 27.62 2.79 4.21
C SER A 55 26.23 3.38 3.95
N ASN A 56 25.19 2.60 4.25
CA ASN A 56 23.80 2.96 4.02
C ASN A 56 23.12 3.45 5.30
N PHE A 57 23.89 3.77 6.35
CA PHE A 57 23.34 4.29 7.60
C PHE A 57 22.54 5.57 7.34
N MET A 58 21.27 5.57 7.77
CA MET A 58 20.31 6.66 7.55
C MET A 58 19.97 6.98 6.08
N VAL A 59 20.37 6.14 5.13
CA VAL A 59 19.97 6.29 3.72
C VAL A 59 18.74 5.43 3.45
N PRO A 60 17.61 6.00 3.01
CA PRO A 60 16.46 5.23 2.56
C PRO A 60 16.79 4.53 1.23
N ILE A 61 17.05 3.22 1.29
CA ILE A 61 17.42 2.39 0.13
C ILE A 61 16.29 1.48 -0.36
N VAL A 62 15.17 1.42 0.36
CA VAL A 62 14.01 0.59 0.00
C VAL A 62 12.83 1.51 -0.32
N ALA A 63 12.31 1.36 -1.54
CA ALA A 63 11.06 1.96 -1.96
C ALA A 63 9.89 0.99 -1.67
N ASP A 64 8.73 1.56 -1.32
CA ASP A 64 7.48 0.84 -1.24
C ASP A 64 6.98 0.42 -2.63
N ASP A 65 5.93 -0.40 -2.66
CA ASP A 65 5.35 -0.91 -3.88
C ASP A 65 4.89 0.22 -4.83
N PRO A 66 5.10 0.04 -6.15
CA PRO A 66 4.62 0.98 -7.16
C PRO A 66 3.09 0.97 -7.24
N LEU A 67 2.52 1.80 -8.12
CA LEU A 67 1.09 1.70 -8.44
C LEU A 67 0.76 0.27 -8.88
N THR A 68 -0.10 -0.39 -8.11
CA THR A 68 -0.54 -1.76 -8.37
C THR A 68 -2.06 -1.82 -8.40
N ALA A 69 -2.59 -2.66 -9.27
CA ALA A 69 -4.03 -2.88 -9.40
C ALA A 69 -4.34 -4.37 -9.29
N GLN A 70 -5.40 -4.69 -8.57
CA GLN A 70 -5.91 -6.04 -8.39
C GLN A 70 -7.39 -6.07 -8.76
N ILE A 71 -7.76 -7.03 -9.60
CA ILE A 71 -9.14 -7.31 -9.95
C ILE A 71 -9.53 -8.67 -9.39
N GLY A 72 -10.73 -8.78 -8.84
CA GLY A 72 -11.23 -10.04 -8.31
C GLY A 72 -12.73 -10.20 -8.43
N PHE A 73 -13.17 -11.44 -8.28
CA PHE A 73 -14.58 -11.80 -8.21
C PHE A 73 -14.84 -12.58 -6.92
N ARG A 74 -16.06 -12.48 -6.40
CA ARG A 74 -16.51 -13.21 -5.21
C ARG A 74 -17.92 -13.75 -5.43
N LEU A 75 -18.12 -15.02 -5.10
CA LEU A 75 -19.42 -15.68 -5.09
C LEU A 75 -19.77 -16.07 -3.66
N THR A 76 -21.03 -15.90 -3.28
CA THR A 76 -21.58 -16.28 -1.97
C THR A 76 -22.91 -16.98 -2.22
N PHE A 77 -23.11 -18.12 -1.57
CA PHE A 77 -24.23 -19.05 -1.78
C PHE A 77 -24.89 -19.45 -0.48
#